data_AF-A0AA41AL93-F1
#
_entry.id   AF-A0AA41AL93-F1
#
_cell.length_a   1.000
_cell.length_b   1.000
_cell.length_c   1.000
_cell.angle_alpha   90.00
_cell.angle_beta   90.00
_cell.angle_gamma   90.00
#
_symmetry.space_group_name_H-M   'P 1'
#
loop_
_entity.id
_entity.type
_entity.pdbx_description
1 polymer ?
#
loop_
_entity_poly.entity_id
_entity_poly.type
_entity_poly.pdbx_seq_one_letter_code
_entity_poly.pdbx_strand_id
1 'polypeptide(L)'
;MTHAFTHYRQQQLVRFLAVLLSITFCASLTAAEQSQTLILVGSELSSCSSLNMQQCDKNTQIAGKAEHLFSVTAEKVKKITQQWPSTNQEVKSSTVKVLLAIKAKSSTSITKPALLWHWRDIDNTQLNSLSEQEYHFVMDMLEVPQLSSQGQRLAEQVNLSLNNEPAINNILQFITGSLKVANEQPSVLAITAASRDPYAAADFTQGLLSTASVNSQWLALTPALVKAITTNTCEKLPQYRQSEMRLYNREAIYPDRIQAENALCSNGVNSLVKLINNSTGVIFNNGEQDLTRSVLFDENNQAYPWTKALQTRPVVIGSGAGAAIQSGGKNTSGNIATITKGSSLLALQADINDSSMFNLAGGLATFNYGMIDTHFSEQNRTLRLATVLDKTQQKFGFGIDEATALVVIKSSTGNLMTVIGKSGVVYLKAKGNQHYNYSYWPAGSVIDIANENFTLSQRSINKALASIKIPALPLQRFGSILTNAKLRSLIQAMCLSQEQSTVAQQDQFILSLSVQANTAYHRINKDQYGCAISHLELAVSTF
;
A
#
# COMPACT_ATOMS: atom_id res chain seq x y z
N MET A 1 -92.78 -2.14 -33.54
CA MET A 1 -92.89 -1.37 -34.80
C MET A 1 -91.52 -1.46 -35.47
N THR A 2 -91.30 -2.49 -36.32
CA THR A 2 -91.32 -2.44 -37.81
C THR A 2 -90.16 -1.59 -38.36
N HIS A 3 -89.21 -2.01 -39.21
CA HIS A 3 -89.03 -3.10 -40.18
C HIS A 3 -87.50 -3.23 -40.50
N ALA A 4 -86.93 -4.45 -40.63
CA ALA A 4 -86.50 -5.13 -41.88
C ALA A 4 -85.37 -4.43 -42.68
N PHE A 5 -84.13 -4.94 -42.66
CA PHE A 5 -83.50 -5.90 -43.60
C PHE A 5 -83.15 -5.33 -45.00
N THR A 6 -81.86 -5.39 -45.36
CA THR A 6 -81.40 -5.95 -46.66
C THR A 6 -79.90 -6.29 -46.61
N HIS A 7 -79.59 -7.55 -46.97
CA HIS A 7 -78.29 -8.18 -47.25
C HIS A 7 -77.56 -7.48 -48.43
N TYR A 8 -76.25 -7.63 -48.74
CA TYR A 8 -75.39 -8.82 -48.82
C TYR A 8 -73.96 -8.44 -49.27
N ARG A 9 -72.94 -9.23 -48.85
CA ARG A 9 -71.61 -9.48 -49.49
C ARG A 9 -70.64 -8.30 -49.73
N GLN A 10 -69.31 -8.43 -49.72
CA GLN A 10 -68.29 -9.35 -49.21
C GLN A 10 -66.95 -8.72 -49.67
N GLN A 11 -65.87 -8.96 -48.93
CA GLN A 11 -64.45 -8.77 -49.32
C GLN A 11 -63.93 -7.31 -49.38
N GLN A 12 -62.70 -6.96 -49.01
CA GLN A 12 -61.62 -7.54 -48.21
C GLN A 12 -60.60 -6.38 -48.03
N LEU A 13 -60.02 -6.24 -46.83
CA LEU A 13 -58.61 -5.89 -46.55
C LEU A 13 -57.91 -4.80 -47.39
N VAL A 14 -57.56 -3.66 -46.77
CA VAL A 14 -56.18 -3.26 -46.41
C VAL A 14 -56.27 -2.11 -45.40
N ARG A 15 -55.80 -2.33 -44.16
CA ARG A 15 -55.57 -1.28 -43.15
C ARG A 15 -54.15 -0.73 -43.36
N PHE A 16 -54.03 0.54 -43.71
CA PHE A 16 -52.77 1.27 -43.61
C PHE A 16 -52.63 1.80 -42.17
N LEU A 17 -51.67 1.26 -41.43
CA LEU A 17 -51.24 1.75 -40.12
C LEU A 17 -50.00 2.65 -40.34
N ALA A 18 -50.15 3.95 -40.11
CA ALA A 18 -49.03 4.88 -40.12
C ALA A 18 -48.19 4.70 -38.85
N VAL A 19 -46.96 4.21 -39.01
CA VAL A 19 -45.96 4.13 -37.92
C VAL A 19 -45.10 5.38 -37.99
N LEU A 20 -45.23 6.24 -36.98
CA LEU A 20 -44.31 7.34 -36.68
C LEU A 20 -42.97 6.77 -36.21
N LEU A 21 -41.92 6.99 -37.00
CA LEU A 21 -40.54 6.64 -36.66
C LEU A 21 -39.89 7.83 -35.92
N SER A 22 -39.95 7.80 -34.59
CA SER A 22 -39.14 8.66 -33.73
C SER A 22 -37.72 8.11 -33.66
N ILE A 23 -36.81 8.71 -34.44
CA ILE A 23 -35.37 8.45 -34.36
C ILE A 23 -34.85 9.15 -33.09
N THR A 24 -34.84 8.42 -31.97
CA THR A 24 -34.05 8.77 -30.79
C THR A 24 -32.58 8.52 -31.13
N PHE A 25 -31.86 9.60 -31.43
CA PHE A 25 -30.41 9.60 -31.49
C PHE A 25 -29.87 9.30 -30.08
N CYS A 26 -29.65 8.03 -29.78
CA CYS A 26 -28.94 7.60 -28.58
C CYS A 26 -27.46 7.86 -28.85
N ALA A 27 -27.00 9.08 -28.59
CA ALA A 27 -25.58 9.35 -28.50
C ALA A 27 -25.07 8.60 -27.26
N SER A 28 -24.45 7.44 -27.49
CA SER A 28 -23.65 6.77 -26.48
C SER A 28 -22.57 7.75 -26.04
N LEU A 29 -22.81 8.45 -24.92
CA LEU A 29 -21.77 9.13 -24.16
C LEU A 29 -20.85 8.01 -23.66
N THR A 30 -19.88 7.62 -24.48
CA THR A 30 -18.69 6.92 -23.99
C THR A 30 -18.03 7.91 -23.05
N ALA A 31 -18.21 7.73 -21.74
CA ALA A 31 -17.45 8.45 -20.75
C ALA A 31 -15.98 8.27 -21.11
N ALA A 32 -15.31 9.36 -21.52
CA ALA A 32 -13.90 9.30 -21.87
C ALA A 32 -13.15 8.73 -20.66
N GLU A 33 -12.40 7.66 -20.87
CA GLU A 33 -11.63 7.02 -19.81
C GLU A 33 -10.68 8.08 -19.23
N GLN A 34 -10.89 8.44 -17.96
CA GLN A 34 -10.14 9.50 -17.32
C GLN A 34 -8.66 9.10 -17.29
N SER A 35 -7.80 9.93 -17.89
CA SER A 35 -6.36 9.66 -17.87
C SER A 35 -5.85 9.66 -16.43
N GLN A 36 -5.14 8.60 -16.04
CA GLN A 36 -4.68 8.40 -14.67
C GLN A 36 -3.35 7.65 -14.67
N THR A 37 -2.41 8.09 -13.84
CA THR A 37 -1.15 7.38 -13.57
C THR A 37 -1.20 6.80 -12.15
N LEU A 38 -1.06 5.49 -12.04
CA LEU A 38 -0.94 4.77 -10.77
C LEU A 38 0.52 4.38 -10.59
N ILE A 39 1.09 4.70 -9.43
CA ILE A 39 2.48 4.37 -9.10
C ILE A 39 2.46 3.56 -7.81
N LEU A 40 2.65 2.25 -7.95
CA LEU A 40 2.51 1.28 -6.86
C LEU A 40 3.90 0.80 -6.45
N VAL A 41 4.41 1.31 -5.34
CA VAL A 41 5.75 1.01 -4.83
C VAL A 41 5.67 -0.16 -3.85
N GLY A 42 6.52 -1.18 -4.05
CA GLY A 42 6.50 -2.41 -3.25
C GLY A 42 7.02 -2.26 -1.82
N SER A 43 7.57 -1.11 -1.45
CA SER A 43 8.04 -0.84 -0.09
C SER A 43 7.77 0.61 0.29
N GLU A 44 8.15 0.96 1.51
CA GLU A 44 8.41 2.36 1.86
C GLU A 44 9.38 3.00 0.86
N LEU A 45 9.13 4.27 0.53
CA LEU A 45 10.06 5.11 -0.23
C LEU A 45 11.21 5.59 0.67
N SER A 46 11.85 4.64 1.36
CA SER A 46 12.92 4.89 2.33
C SER A 46 13.96 5.80 1.71
N SER A 47 14.02 7.02 2.23
CA SER A 47 14.85 8.10 1.69
C SER A 47 15.65 8.73 2.82
N CYS A 48 16.81 9.29 2.48
CA CYS A 48 17.61 10.08 3.39
C CYS A 48 16.78 11.19 4.06
N SER A 49 16.74 11.16 5.39
CA SER A 49 16.07 12.16 6.22
C SER A 49 16.79 12.36 7.54
N SER A 50 16.44 13.44 8.26
CA SER A 50 17.01 13.71 9.58
C SER A 50 16.71 12.61 10.62
N LEU A 51 15.62 11.84 10.47
CA LEU A 51 15.31 10.67 11.32
C LEU A 51 15.81 9.34 10.74
N ASN A 52 16.27 9.34 9.48
CA ASN A 52 16.67 8.12 8.77
C ASN A 52 18.06 8.25 8.14
N MET A 53 19.03 8.59 8.98
CA MET A 53 20.43 8.79 8.57
C MET A 53 21.09 7.56 7.93
N GLN A 54 20.54 6.35 8.12
CA GLN A 54 21.02 5.14 7.46
C GLN A 54 20.77 5.11 5.95
N GLN A 55 19.78 5.87 5.47
CA GLN A 55 19.48 6.04 4.04
C GLN A 55 20.26 7.20 3.42
N CYS A 56 21.10 7.89 4.20
CA CYS A 56 21.92 8.98 3.71
C CYS A 56 23.31 8.51 3.29
N ASP A 57 23.93 9.27 2.39
CA ASP A 57 25.36 9.14 2.11
C ASP A 57 26.20 9.34 3.38
N LYS A 58 27.33 8.64 3.47
CA LYS A 58 28.20 8.66 4.66
C LYS A 58 28.63 10.08 5.02
N ASN A 59 28.75 10.37 6.32
CA ASN A 59 29.17 11.66 6.90
C ASN A 59 28.22 12.83 6.61
N THR A 60 26.99 12.56 6.20
CA THR A 60 25.94 13.57 6.05
C THR A 60 25.44 14.02 7.42
N GLN A 61 25.08 15.31 7.54
CA GLN A 61 24.25 15.84 8.61
C GLN A 61 23.05 16.56 8.00
N ILE A 62 21.85 16.26 8.49
CA ILE A 62 20.61 16.92 8.07
C ILE A 62 20.06 17.68 9.27
N ALA A 63 19.83 18.97 9.10
CA ALA A 63 19.14 19.78 10.08
C ALA A 63 17.68 19.33 10.22
N GLY A 64 17.15 19.31 11.44
CA GLY A 64 15.77 18.89 11.71
C GLY A 64 15.68 18.02 12.96
N LYS A 65 14.57 17.31 13.11
CA LYS A 65 14.41 16.32 14.18
C LYS A 65 15.35 15.14 13.91
N ALA A 66 16.39 14.99 14.72
CA ALA A 66 17.41 13.95 14.54
C ALA A 66 17.02 12.60 15.15
N GLU A 67 16.20 12.62 16.20
CA GLU A 67 15.71 11.42 16.87
C GLU A 67 14.42 11.70 17.67
N HIS A 68 13.81 10.66 18.23
CA HIS A 68 12.74 10.83 19.22
C HIS A 68 13.35 10.85 20.62
N LEU A 69 12.99 11.88 21.40
CA LEU A 69 13.45 12.05 22.77
C LEU A 69 12.31 11.77 23.76
N PHE A 70 12.68 11.19 24.90
CA PHE A 70 11.77 10.77 25.96
C PHE A 70 12.29 11.25 27.30
N SER A 71 11.38 11.65 28.19
CA SER A 71 11.73 12.07 29.54
C SER A 71 10.78 11.46 30.56
N VAL A 72 11.35 10.90 31.62
CA VAL A 72 10.59 10.28 32.71
C VAL A 72 10.54 11.24 33.89
N THR A 73 9.56 12.14 33.90
CA THR A 73 9.36 13.12 34.97
C THR A 73 8.30 12.66 35.97
N ALA A 74 8.31 13.24 37.18
CA ALA A 74 7.28 12.96 38.18
C ALA A 74 5.86 13.27 37.66
N GLU A 75 5.72 14.35 36.88
CA GLU A 75 4.45 14.75 36.28
C GLU A 75 3.98 13.72 35.24
N LYS A 76 4.86 13.28 34.35
CA LYS A 76 4.53 12.28 33.33
C LYS A 76 4.17 10.94 33.95
N VAL A 77 4.93 10.48 34.95
CA VAL A 77 4.59 9.26 35.70
C VAL A 77 3.23 9.39 36.38
N LYS A 78 2.94 10.55 36.99
CA LYS A 78 1.61 10.82 37.57
C LYS A 78 0.49 10.71 36.52
N LYS A 79 0.66 11.32 35.34
CA LYS A 79 -0.32 11.24 34.24
C LYS A 79 -0.51 9.81 33.75
N ILE A 80 0.57 9.05 33.55
CA ILE A 80 0.55 7.62 33.18
C ILE A 80 -0.25 6.82 34.22
N THR A 81 -0.02 7.05 35.51
CA THR A 81 -0.78 6.39 36.59
C THR A 81 -2.27 6.74 36.55
N GLN A 82 -2.62 7.98 36.21
CA GLN A 82 -4.01 8.44 36.22
C GLN A 82 -4.79 8.00 34.97
N GLN A 83 -4.11 7.87 33.83
CA GLN A 83 -4.72 7.68 32.51
C GLN A 83 -4.40 6.31 31.90
N TRP A 84 -4.00 5.33 32.73
CA TRP A 84 -3.61 4.01 32.27
C TRP A 84 -4.67 3.39 31.31
N PRO A 85 -4.27 2.83 30.16
CA PRO A 85 -5.19 2.57 29.05
C PRO A 85 -5.92 1.23 29.16
N SER A 86 -5.64 0.42 30.19
CA SER A 86 -6.20 -0.91 30.40
C SER A 86 -6.74 -1.09 31.83
N THR A 87 -7.44 -2.20 32.06
CA THR A 87 -7.89 -2.59 33.41
C THR A 87 -6.79 -3.27 34.23
N ASN A 88 -5.64 -3.58 33.63
CA ASN A 88 -4.57 -4.35 34.26
C ASN A 88 -3.77 -3.52 35.30
N GLN A 89 -4.24 -3.54 36.55
CA GLN A 89 -3.63 -2.76 37.65
C GLN A 89 -2.25 -3.29 38.07
N GLU A 90 -1.96 -4.56 37.85
CA GLU A 90 -0.66 -5.16 38.18
C GLU A 90 0.43 -4.66 37.23
N VAL A 91 0.17 -4.73 35.92
CA VAL A 91 1.09 -4.20 34.89
C VAL A 91 1.25 -2.69 35.03
N LYS A 92 0.17 -1.97 35.35
CA LYS A 92 0.25 -0.54 35.68
C LYS A 92 1.19 -0.28 36.86
N SER A 93 1.00 -0.96 37.98
CA SER A 93 1.77 -0.72 39.22
C SER A 93 3.25 -1.05 39.03
N SER A 94 3.55 -2.17 38.37
CA SER A 94 4.91 -2.58 38.03
C SER A 94 5.57 -1.60 37.04
N THR A 95 4.85 -1.16 36.00
CA THR A 95 5.34 -0.12 35.08
C THR A 95 5.69 1.17 35.81
N VAL A 96 4.80 1.67 36.67
CA VAL A 96 5.04 2.90 37.45
C VAL A 96 6.28 2.76 38.34
N LYS A 97 6.48 1.59 38.96
CA LYS A 97 7.68 1.30 39.75
C LYS A 97 8.95 1.38 38.89
N VAL A 98 8.95 0.80 37.70
CA VAL A 98 10.09 0.86 36.78
C VAL A 98 10.35 2.30 36.32
N LEU A 99 9.31 3.05 35.93
CA LEU A 99 9.46 4.44 35.51
C LEU A 99 10.04 5.33 36.62
N LEU A 100 9.62 5.14 37.88
CA LEU A 100 10.21 5.84 39.02
C LEU A 100 11.69 5.50 39.22
N ALA A 101 12.08 4.25 38.98
CA ALA A 101 13.48 3.83 39.01
C ALA A 101 14.30 4.41 37.84
N ILE A 102 13.73 4.50 36.63
CA ILE A 102 14.37 5.16 35.47
C ILE A 102 14.60 6.65 35.79
N LYS A 103 13.58 7.34 36.31
CA LYS A 103 13.67 8.75 36.74
C LYS A 103 14.81 8.97 37.73
N ALA A 104 15.06 8.04 38.65
CA ALA A 104 16.15 8.15 39.61
C ALA A 104 17.54 8.03 38.96
N LYS A 105 17.64 7.36 37.79
CA LYS A 105 18.89 7.18 37.03
C LYS A 105 19.16 8.29 36.02
N SER A 106 18.12 8.94 35.48
CA SER A 106 18.25 9.99 34.46
C SER A 106 17.31 11.16 34.71
N SER A 107 17.86 12.37 34.72
CA SER A 107 17.13 13.63 34.86
C SER A 107 16.96 14.39 33.53
N THR A 108 17.56 13.90 32.45
CA THR A 108 17.53 14.53 31.12
C THR A 108 16.66 13.74 30.14
N SER A 109 16.33 14.36 29.01
CA SER A 109 15.72 13.64 27.89
C SER A 109 16.72 12.63 27.32
N ILE A 110 16.23 11.45 26.94
CA ILE A 110 17.02 10.34 26.42
C ILE A 110 16.38 9.78 25.15
N THR A 111 17.18 9.06 24.38
CA THR A 111 16.77 8.42 23.13
C THR A 111 15.85 7.22 23.40
N LYS A 112 15.04 6.79 22.43
CA LYS A 112 14.23 5.57 22.57
C LYS A 112 15.08 4.33 22.93
N PRO A 113 16.20 4.04 22.25
CA PRO A 113 17.08 2.95 22.65
C PRO A 113 17.56 3.08 24.10
N ALA A 114 18.02 4.26 24.52
CA ALA A 114 18.50 4.47 25.89
C ALA A 114 17.39 4.25 26.93
N LEU A 115 16.16 4.70 26.66
CA LEU A 115 15.00 4.43 27.52
C LEU A 115 14.74 2.93 27.64
N LEU A 116 14.71 2.20 26.53
CA LEU A 116 14.48 0.75 26.53
C LEU A 116 15.60 -0.01 27.24
N TRP A 117 16.85 0.43 27.10
CA TRP A 117 18.00 -0.13 27.82
C TRP A 117 17.87 0.08 29.33
N HIS A 118 17.58 1.30 29.78
CA HIS A 118 17.34 1.57 31.20
C HIS A 118 16.18 0.74 31.76
N TRP A 119 15.10 0.60 30.99
CA TRP A 119 13.96 -0.22 31.38
C TRP A 119 14.36 -1.68 31.55
N ARG A 120 15.06 -2.24 30.56
CA ARG A 120 15.52 -3.63 30.55
C ARG A 120 16.48 -3.94 31.70
N ASP A 121 17.39 -3.04 32.03
CA ASP A 121 18.33 -3.18 33.14
C ASP A 121 17.64 -3.15 34.51
N ILE A 122 16.45 -2.55 34.60
CA ILE A 122 15.65 -2.53 35.82
C ILE A 122 14.77 -3.78 35.88
N ASP A 123 14.02 -4.05 34.82
CA ASP A 123 13.11 -5.19 34.72
C ASP A 123 12.76 -5.52 33.26
N ASN A 124 13.54 -6.42 32.66
CA ASN A 124 13.28 -6.92 31.31
C ASN A 124 11.97 -7.72 31.23
N THR A 125 11.60 -8.46 32.28
CA THR A 125 10.39 -9.28 32.28
C THR A 125 9.15 -8.40 32.23
N GLN A 126 9.16 -7.30 32.99
CA GLN A 126 8.07 -6.32 32.99
C GLN A 126 7.93 -5.60 31.65
N LEU A 127 9.03 -5.22 30.98
CA LEU A 127 8.93 -4.61 29.65
C LEU A 127 8.21 -5.54 28.65
N ASN A 128 8.48 -6.84 28.72
CA ASN A 128 7.86 -7.85 27.85
C ASN A 128 6.43 -8.23 28.29
N SER A 129 5.96 -7.80 29.47
CA SER A 129 4.59 -8.07 29.94
C SER A 129 3.57 -7.02 29.48
N LEU A 130 4.03 -5.89 28.94
CA LEU A 130 3.16 -4.87 28.38
C LEU A 130 2.47 -5.38 27.12
N SER A 131 1.16 -5.20 27.04
CA SER A 131 0.46 -5.29 25.75
C SER A 131 0.94 -4.18 24.81
N GLU A 132 0.74 -4.34 23.48
CA GLU A 132 1.09 -3.30 22.51
C GLU A 132 0.42 -1.96 22.84
N GLN A 133 -0.85 -1.98 23.27
CA GLN A 133 -1.57 -0.77 23.68
C GLN A 133 -0.90 -0.07 24.87
N GLU A 134 -0.50 -0.81 25.90
CA GLU A 134 0.15 -0.25 27.08
C GLU A 134 1.56 0.26 26.77
N TYR A 135 2.32 -0.49 25.98
CA TYR A 135 3.64 -0.08 25.49
C TYR A 135 3.55 1.25 24.73
N HIS A 136 2.66 1.33 23.74
CA HIS A 136 2.50 2.54 22.93
C HIS A 136 1.98 3.72 23.74
N PHE A 137 1.03 3.51 24.66
CA PHE A 137 0.58 4.54 25.58
C PHE A 137 1.73 5.13 26.40
N VAL A 138 2.57 4.28 27.01
CA VAL A 138 3.70 4.77 27.82
C VAL A 138 4.68 5.54 26.94
N MET A 139 5.03 5.02 25.77
CA MET A 139 5.94 5.71 24.85
C MET A 139 5.40 7.09 24.42
N ASP A 140 4.11 7.16 24.06
CA ASP A 140 3.46 8.41 23.65
C ASP A 140 3.47 9.48 24.76
N MET A 141 3.23 9.05 26.01
CA MET A 141 3.21 9.94 27.17
C MET A 141 4.61 10.41 27.58
N LEU A 142 5.63 9.57 27.35
CA LEU A 142 7.02 9.88 27.68
C LEU A 142 7.74 10.72 26.62
N GLU A 143 7.29 10.71 25.36
CA GLU A 143 7.87 11.54 24.29
C GLU A 143 7.84 13.03 24.64
N VAL A 144 8.88 13.77 24.27
CA VAL A 144 8.97 15.23 24.49
C VAL A 144 8.99 15.99 23.17
N PRO A 145 8.36 17.19 23.12
CA PRO A 145 8.51 18.07 21.98
C PRO A 145 9.97 18.52 21.85
N GLN A 146 10.43 18.63 20.62
CA GLN A 146 11.75 19.16 20.29
C GLN A 146 11.55 20.44 19.49
N LEU A 147 12.13 21.53 19.98
CA LEU A 147 11.92 22.86 19.43
C LEU A 147 13.26 23.43 18.92
N SER A 148 13.19 24.24 17.87
CA SER A 148 14.30 25.07 17.41
C SER A 148 14.61 26.17 18.43
N SER A 149 15.70 26.92 18.20
CA SER A 149 16.02 28.10 19.01
C SER A 149 14.95 29.20 18.93
N GLN A 150 14.09 29.18 17.92
CA GLN A 150 12.95 30.08 17.75
C GLN A 150 11.65 29.53 18.38
N GLY A 151 11.70 28.40 19.08
CA GLY A 151 10.53 27.78 19.71
C GLY A 151 9.59 27.06 18.74
N GLN A 152 9.99 26.85 17.48
CA GLN A 152 9.21 26.10 16.50
C GLN A 152 9.47 24.61 16.60
N ARG A 153 8.47 23.76 16.36
CA ARG A 153 8.66 22.30 16.34
C ARG A 153 9.73 21.91 15.33
N LEU A 154 10.71 21.11 15.75
CA LEU A 154 11.63 20.44 14.83
C LEU A 154 10.85 19.36 14.06
N ALA A 155 10.76 19.55 12.75
CA ALA A 155 10.19 18.60 11.82
C ALA A 155 11.28 17.65 11.28
N GLU A 156 10.89 16.44 10.90
CA GLU A 156 11.75 15.59 10.09
C GLU A 156 11.99 16.26 8.73
N GLN A 157 13.23 16.26 8.26
CA GLN A 157 13.60 16.86 6.97
C GLN A 157 14.11 15.79 6.02
N VAL A 158 13.52 15.69 4.83
CA VAL A 158 13.94 14.77 3.76
C VAL A 158 14.96 15.48 2.86
N ASN A 159 16.04 14.78 2.49
CA ASN A 159 17.00 15.28 1.52
C ASN A 159 17.32 14.20 0.46
N LEU A 160 16.62 14.30 -0.67
CA LEU A 160 16.74 13.34 -1.76
C LEU A 160 18.10 13.40 -2.47
N SER A 161 18.80 14.53 -2.41
CA SER A 161 20.12 14.68 -3.06
C SER A 161 21.23 13.90 -2.37
N LEU A 162 21.01 13.51 -1.11
CA LEU A 162 21.95 12.76 -0.27
C LEU A 162 21.47 11.33 -0.03
N ASN A 163 20.46 10.88 -0.79
CA ASN A 163 19.88 9.55 -0.64
C ASN A 163 20.80 8.47 -1.26
N ASN A 164 21.09 7.44 -0.49
CA ASN A 164 22.05 6.40 -0.87
C ASN A 164 21.44 5.23 -1.67
N GLU A 165 20.13 5.27 -1.94
CA GLU A 165 19.43 4.30 -2.78
C GLU A 165 18.96 4.95 -4.11
N PRO A 166 19.74 4.83 -5.20
CA PRO A 166 19.44 5.47 -6.48
C PRO A 166 18.11 5.01 -7.09
N ALA A 167 17.68 3.77 -6.85
CA ALA A 167 16.42 3.28 -7.41
C ALA A 167 15.20 4.04 -6.86
N ILE A 168 15.24 4.41 -5.58
CA ILE A 168 14.19 5.22 -4.95
C ILE A 168 14.19 6.64 -5.53
N ASN A 169 15.36 7.23 -5.76
CA ASN A 169 15.46 8.54 -6.42
C ASN A 169 14.83 8.53 -7.81
N ASN A 170 15.08 7.48 -8.59
CA ASN A 170 14.48 7.32 -9.92
C ASN A 170 12.95 7.20 -9.87
N ILE A 171 12.41 6.48 -8.87
CA ILE A 171 10.96 6.40 -8.65
C ILE A 171 10.38 7.78 -8.29
N LEU A 172 11.02 8.53 -7.39
CA LEU A 172 10.58 9.87 -6.99
C LEU A 172 10.66 10.88 -8.14
N GLN A 173 11.68 10.77 -8.99
CA GLN A 173 11.79 11.55 -10.23
C GLN A 173 10.65 11.22 -11.20
N PHE A 174 10.33 9.93 -11.36
CA PHE A 174 9.20 9.50 -12.19
C PHE A 174 7.88 10.07 -11.64
N ILE A 175 7.64 9.96 -10.33
CA ILE A 175 6.46 10.55 -9.67
C ILE A 175 6.37 12.05 -9.95
N THR A 176 7.46 12.78 -9.74
CA THR A 176 7.53 14.23 -10.01
C THR A 176 7.23 14.56 -11.47
N GLY A 177 7.76 13.75 -12.41
CA GLY A 177 7.48 13.88 -13.84
C GLY A 177 6.00 13.65 -14.16
N SER A 178 5.39 12.58 -13.64
CA SER A 178 3.97 12.28 -13.83
C SER A 178 3.07 13.39 -13.31
N LEU A 179 3.40 13.97 -12.15
CA LEU A 179 2.68 15.11 -11.59
C LEU A 179 2.75 16.34 -12.49
N LYS A 180 3.94 16.66 -13.01
CA LYS A 180 4.14 17.79 -13.94
C LYS A 180 3.41 17.63 -15.27
N VAL A 181 3.33 16.40 -15.78
CA VAL A 181 2.55 16.10 -16.99
C VAL A 181 1.05 16.32 -16.73
N ALA A 182 0.56 16.00 -15.54
CA ALA A 182 -0.83 16.22 -15.17
C ALA A 182 -1.16 17.69 -14.88
N ASN A 183 -0.21 18.47 -14.35
CA ASN A 183 -0.36 19.90 -14.09
C ASN A 183 1.02 20.58 -13.99
N GLU A 184 1.22 21.73 -14.66
CA GLU A 184 2.50 22.46 -14.65
C GLU A 184 2.96 22.91 -13.26
N GLN A 185 2.01 23.21 -12.36
CA GLN A 185 2.23 23.59 -10.96
C GLN A 185 1.52 22.58 -10.05
N PRO A 186 2.04 21.35 -9.96
CA PRO A 186 1.31 20.26 -9.36
C PRO A 186 1.21 20.42 -7.84
N SER A 187 0.07 19.99 -7.30
CA SER A 187 -0.14 19.84 -5.86
C SER A 187 -0.42 18.39 -5.48
N VAL A 188 0.17 17.92 -4.38
CA VAL A 188 0.00 16.57 -3.87
C VAL A 188 -0.43 16.58 -2.42
N LEU A 189 -1.39 15.73 -2.10
CA LEU A 189 -1.83 15.48 -0.73
C LEU A 189 -1.17 14.21 -0.18
N ALA A 190 -0.43 14.35 0.92
CA ALA A 190 0.18 13.24 1.65
C ALA A 190 -0.80 12.67 2.68
N ILE A 191 -1.18 11.40 2.51
CA ILE A 191 -2.10 10.66 3.38
C ILE A 191 -1.30 9.64 4.16
N THR A 192 -1.26 9.81 5.48
CA THR A 192 -0.46 8.97 6.39
C THR A 192 -1.28 7.97 7.20
N ALA A 193 -2.51 7.70 6.76
CA ALA A 193 -3.47 6.86 7.46
C ALA A 193 -3.04 5.40 7.62
N ALA A 194 -2.02 4.92 6.89
CA ALA A 194 -1.48 3.58 7.09
C ALA A 194 -0.63 3.48 8.38
N SER A 195 -0.17 4.60 8.93
CA SER A 195 0.65 4.60 10.14
C SER A 195 -0.22 4.60 11.40
N ARG A 196 0.24 3.88 12.43
CA ARG A 196 -0.33 3.95 13.78
C ARG A 196 -0.33 5.39 14.32
N ASP A 197 0.75 6.14 14.10
CA ASP A 197 0.83 7.59 14.39
C ASP A 197 0.94 8.37 13.05
N PRO A 198 -0.18 8.82 12.45
CA PRO A 198 -0.17 9.53 11.19
C PRO A 198 0.45 10.93 11.31
N TYR A 199 0.52 11.51 12.51
CA TYR A 199 1.14 12.82 12.73
C TYR A 199 2.67 12.71 12.65
N ALA A 200 3.24 11.64 13.22
CA ALA A 200 4.66 11.37 13.13
C ALA A 200 5.13 11.10 11.69
N ALA A 201 4.35 10.35 10.91
CA ALA A 201 4.68 10.02 9.51
C ALA A 201 4.47 11.20 8.52
N ALA A 202 3.82 12.28 8.96
CA ALA A 202 3.42 13.39 8.10
C ALA A 202 4.61 14.15 7.49
N ASP A 203 5.63 14.45 8.31
CA ASP A 203 6.79 15.22 7.87
C ASP A 203 7.56 14.49 6.77
N PHE A 204 7.90 13.21 6.98
CA PHE A 204 8.56 12.37 5.98
C PHE A 204 7.75 12.27 4.69
N THR A 205 6.49 11.83 4.78
CA THR A 205 5.67 11.56 3.59
C THR A 205 5.41 12.83 2.78
N GLN A 206 5.16 13.96 3.45
CA GLN A 206 5.04 15.25 2.79
C GLN A 206 6.38 15.68 2.16
N GLY A 207 7.48 15.50 2.89
CA GLY A 207 8.84 15.88 2.49
C GLY A 207 9.35 15.16 1.24
N LEU A 208 8.94 13.89 1.00
CA LEU A 208 9.29 13.13 -0.20
C LEU A 208 8.97 13.86 -1.51
N LEU A 209 7.92 14.69 -1.52
CA LEU A 209 7.45 15.41 -2.71
C LEU A 209 7.44 16.93 -2.53
N SER A 210 7.94 17.45 -1.41
CA SER A 210 8.07 18.89 -1.19
C SER A 210 9.33 19.38 -1.90
N THR A 211 9.18 19.73 -3.17
CA THR A 211 10.28 20.23 -4.02
C THR A 211 9.96 21.63 -4.52
N ALA A 212 10.94 22.33 -5.10
CA ALA A 212 10.72 23.62 -5.74
C ALA A 212 9.65 23.62 -6.85
N SER A 213 9.25 22.43 -7.32
CA SER A 213 8.33 22.27 -8.45
C SER A 213 7.07 21.45 -8.14
N VAL A 214 6.87 21.05 -6.88
CA VAL A 214 5.69 20.29 -6.44
C VAL A 214 5.27 20.82 -5.08
N ASN A 215 4.04 21.33 -4.98
CA ASN A 215 3.48 21.73 -3.70
C ASN A 215 2.96 20.47 -2.98
N SER A 216 3.51 20.16 -1.81
CA SER A 216 3.14 18.98 -1.04
C SER A 216 2.53 19.40 0.30
N GLN A 217 1.32 18.93 0.59
CA GLN A 217 0.59 19.21 1.82
C GLN A 217 0.14 17.91 2.48
N TRP A 218 0.32 17.79 3.79
CA TRP A 218 -0.30 16.71 4.54
C TRP A 218 -1.81 16.88 4.62
N LEU A 219 -2.54 15.81 4.26
CA LEU A 219 -3.98 15.71 4.46
C LEU A 219 -4.23 14.95 5.75
N ALA A 220 -4.79 15.63 6.76
CA ALA A 220 -5.04 15.09 8.09
C ALA A 220 -6.20 14.07 8.13
N LEU A 221 -6.28 13.17 7.14
CA LEU A 221 -7.30 12.15 7.03
C LEU A 221 -6.99 11.00 8.00
N THR A 222 -7.34 11.20 9.27
CA THR A 222 -7.14 10.25 10.37
C THR A 222 -8.46 9.57 10.75
N PRO A 223 -8.46 8.38 11.40
CA PRO A 223 -9.69 7.78 11.93
C PRO A 223 -10.44 8.70 12.90
N ALA A 224 -9.72 9.48 13.72
CA ALA A 224 -10.31 10.49 14.59
C ALA A 224 -11.02 11.59 13.80
N LEU A 225 -10.39 12.11 12.72
CA LEU A 225 -11.04 13.07 11.83
C LEU A 225 -12.30 12.47 11.22
N VAL A 226 -12.23 11.25 10.68
CA VAL A 226 -13.38 10.60 10.04
C VAL A 226 -14.56 10.51 10.99
N LYS A 227 -14.33 10.09 12.25
CA LYS A 227 -15.39 10.04 13.26
C LYS A 227 -15.95 11.43 13.55
N ALA A 228 -15.10 12.41 13.77
CA ALA A 228 -15.50 13.77 14.13
C ALA A 228 -16.25 14.50 13.00
N ILE A 229 -15.75 14.42 11.78
CA ILE A 229 -16.28 15.17 10.62
C ILE A 229 -17.61 14.58 10.12
N THR A 230 -17.78 13.26 10.22
CA THR A 230 -19.03 12.59 9.79
C THR A 230 -20.15 12.71 10.82
N THR A 231 -19.80 12.91 12.09
CA THR A 231 -20.77 13.14 13.19
C THR A 231 -20.93 14.61 13.57
N ASN A 232 -20.21 15.52 12.89
CA ASN A 232 -20.19 16.94 13.18
C ASN A 232 -19.84 17.28 14.65
N THR A 233 -18.83 16.60 15.20
CA THR A 233 -18.36 16.77 16.60
C THR A 233 -16.85 17.03 16.67
N CYS A 234 -16.38 18.04 15.92
CA CYS A 234 -14.95 18.38 15.81
C CYS A 234 -14.29 18.76 17.14
N GLU A 235 -15.05 19.24 18.11
CA GLU A 235 -14.59 19.52 19.47
C GLU A 235 -14.13 18.25 20.22
N LYS A 236 -14.56 17.05 19.76
CA LYS A 236 -14.21 15.75 20.34
C LYS A 236 -12.99 15.08 19.71
N LEU A 237 -12.29 15.75 18.80
CA LEU A 237 -11.08 15.21 18.16
C LEU A 237 -10.04 14.66 19.17
N PRO A 238 -9.75 15.35 20.31
CA PRO A 238 -8.84 14.78 21.32
C PRO A 238 -9.29 13.43 21.88
N GLN A 239 -10.59 13.27 22.10
CA GLN A 239 -11.20 12.04 22.60
C GLN A 239 -11.16 10.95 21.53
N TYR A 240 -11.48 11.29 20.27
CA TYR A 240 -11.44 10.33 19.16
C TYR A 240 -10.03 9.85 18.80
N ARG A 241 -8.99 10.67 18.99
CA ARG A 241 -7.60 10.18 18.87
C ARG A 241 -7.31 9.04 19.85
N GLN A 242 -7.88 9.11 21.06
CA GLN A 242 -7.72 8.06 22.05
C GLN A 242 -8.61 6.86 21.76
N SER A 243 -9.90 7.07 21.43
CA SER A 243 -10.85 5.96 21.23
C SER A 243 -10.66 5.23 19.90
N GLU A 244 -10.41 5.96 18.80
CA GLU A 244 -10.33 5.40 17.45
C GLU A 244 -8.90 4.98 17.07
N MET A 245 -7.88 5.69 17.58
CA MET A 245 -6.49 5.50 17.16
C MET A 245 -5.56 5.00 18.27
N ARG A 246 -6.04 5.02 19.53
CA ARG A 246 -5.22 4.72 20.72
C ARG A 246 -3.94 5.56 20.74
N LEU A 247 -4.01 6.83 20.34
CA LEU A 247 -2.90 7.78 20.34
C LEU A 247 -3.05 8.79 21.47
N TYR A 248 -1.93 9.11 22.10
CA TYR A 248 -1.92 9.95 23.30
C TYR A 248 -0.91 11.09 23.16
N ASN A 249 -1.21 12.22 23.82
CA ASN A 249 -0.28 13.34 23.99
C ASN A 249 0.27 13.93 22.66
N ARG A 250 -0.41 13.71 21.52
CA ARG A 250 0.07 14.15 20.20
C ARG A 250 -0.03 15.67 20.03
N GLU A 251 -0.94 16.33 20.74
CA GLU A 251 -1.06 17.80 20.80
C GLU A 251 0.17 18.49 21.37
N ALA A 252 0.90 17.83 22.28
CA ALA A 252 2.14 18.36 22.80
C ALA A 252 3.30 18.17 21.80
N ILE A 253 3.28 17.09 21.02
CA ILE A 253 4.39 16.71 20.12
C ILE A 253 4.25 17.37 18.74
N TYR A 254 3.04 17.45 18.19
CA TYR A 254 2.73 17.93 16.84
C TYR A 254 1.61 19.00 16.84
N PRO A 255 1.76 20.13 17.55
CA PRO A 255 0.71 21.13 17.70
C PRO A 255 0.23 21.72 16.35
N ASP A 256 1.14 21.92 15.40
CA ASP A 256 0.87 22.36 14.03
C ASP A 256 -0.02 21.36 13.27
N ARG A 257 0.24 20.05 13.44
CA ARG A 257 -0.55 19.00 12.79
C ARG A 257 -1.93 18.85 13.43
N ILE A 258 -2.02 18.99 14.76
CA ILE A 258 -3.31 19.03 15.45
C ILE A 258 -4.15 20.23 14.99
N GLN A 259 -3.53 21.39 14.80
CA GLN A 259 -4.23 22.57 14.27
C GLN A 259 -4.75 22.32 12.85
N ALA A 260 -3.96 21.69 11.98
CA ALA A 260 -4.37 21.34 10.62
C ALA A 260 -5.56 20.35 10.61
N GLU A 261 -5.56 19.34 11.49
CA GLU A 261 -6.68 18.40 11.64
C GLU A 261 -7.96 19.11 12.11
N ASN A 262 -7.86 19.95 13.14
CA ASN A 262 -8.98 20.74 13.64
C ASN A 262 -9.59 21.63 12.53
N ALA A 263 -8.73 22.34 11.78
CA ALA A 263 -9.18 23.20 10.69
C ALA A 263 -9.88 22.40 9.58
N LEU A 264 -9.34 21.25 9.21
CA LEU A 264 -9.96 20.38 8.20
C LEU A 264 -11.33 19.87 8.66
N CYS A 265 -11.46 19.49 9.94
CA CYS A 265 -12.72 19.07 10.52
C CYS A 265 -13.76 20.19 10.51
N SER A 266 -13.41 21.38 11.03
CA SER A 266 -14.31 22.54 11.11
C SER A 266 -14.79 23.01 9.74
N ASN A 267 -14.00 22.82 8.68
CA ASN A 267 -14.38 23.17 7.32
C ASN A 267 -15.39 22.18 6.69
N GLY A 268 -15.53 20.98 7.26
CA GLY A 268 -16.54 19.99 6.87
C GLY A 268 -16.23 19.19 5.60
N VAL A 269 -17.07 18.17 5.37
CA VAL A 269 -16.88 17.15 4.31
C VAL A 269 -16.78 17.76 2.91
N ASN A 270 -17.60 18.76 2.59
CA ASN A 270 -17.58 19.40 1.26
C ASN A 270 -16.24 20.08 0.97
N SER A 271 -15.65 20.73 1.98
CA SER A 271 -14.34 21.38 1.86
C SER A 271 -13.23 20.35 1.70
N LEU A 272 -13.29 19.23 2.42
CA LEU A 272 -12.37 18.10 2.25
C LEU A 272 -12.43 17.52 0.84
N VAL A 273 -13.64 17.24 0.32
CA VAL A 273 -13.82 16.74 -1.05
C VAL A 273 -13.29 17.76 -2.07
N LYS A 274 -13.55 19.05 -1.88
CA LYS A 274 -13.03 20.11 -2.74
C LYS A 274 -11.50 20.20 -2.71
N LEU A 275 -10.89 20.10 -1.52
CA LEU A 275 -9.43 20.09 -1.37
C LEU A 275 -8.81 18.92 -2.16
N ILE A 276 -9.38 17.73 -2.04
CA ILE A 276 -8.91 16.56 -2.81
C ILE A 276 -9.13 16.77 -4.31
N ASN A 277 -10.30 17.28 -4.72
CA ASN A 277 -10.61 17.51 -6.13
C ASN A 277 -9.69 18.55 -6.79
N ASN A 278 -9.15 19.48 -6.01
CA ASN A 278 -8.22 20.49 -6.48
C ASN A 278 -6.76 20.01 -6.51
N SER A 279 -6.44 18.84 -5.93
CA SER A 279 -5.08 18.30 -5.98
C SER A 279 -4.80 17.58 -7.30
N THR A 280 -3.54 17.67 -7.75
CA THR A 280 -3.04 16.93 -8.91
C THR A 280 -2.87 15.45 -8.59
N GLY A 281 -2.42 15.14 -7.38
CA GLY A 281 -2.24 13.78 -6.93
C GLY A 281 -2.41 13.57 -5.43
N VAL A 282 -2.35 12.30 -5.04
CA VAL A 282 -2.36 11.83 -3.65
C VAL A 282 -1.28 10.77 -3.47
N ILE A 283 -0.63 10.77 -2.31
CA ILE A 283 0.30 9.72 -1.89
C ILE A 283 -0.21 9.04 -0.63
N PHE A 284 -0.36 7.72 -0.68
CA PHE A 284 -0.68 6.86 0.46
C PHE A 284 0.61 6.21 0.97
N ASN A 285 0.93 6.44 2.23
CA ASN A 285 2.17 5.95 2.83
C ASN A 285 2.15 4.45 3.12
N ASN A 286 3.32 3.93 3.51
CA ASN A 286 3.46 2.56 4.00
C ASN A 286 2.96 2.42 5.45
N GLY A 287 2.63 1.19 5.87
CA GLY A 287 2.11 0.87 7.20
C GLY A 287 1.15 -0.31 7.16
N GLU A 288 -0.05 -0.13 7.68
CA GLU A 288 -1.11 -1.14 7.73
C GLU A 288 -2.28 -0.79 6.79
N GLN A 289 -2.68 -1.75 5.97
CA GLN A 289 -3.75 -1.58 4.97
C GLN A 289 -5.09 -1.28 5.64
N ASP A 290 -5.40 -1.96 6.75
CA ASP A 290 -6.67 -1.82 7.45
C ASP A 290 -6.85 -0.42 8.05
N LEU A 291 -5.77 0.21 8.53
CA LEU A 291 -5.81 1.59 9.01
C LEU A 291 -6.15 2.57 7.87
N THR A 292 -5.53 2.41 6.70
CA THR A 292 -5.92 3.22 5.52
C THR A 292 -7.35 2.95 5.11
N ARG A 293 -7.80 1.69 5.16
CA ARG A 293 -9.17 1.33 4.81
C ARG A 293 -10.19 1.99 5.74
N SER A 294 -9.89 2.09 7.04
CA SER A 294 -10.77 2.69 8.06
C SER A 294 -11.10 4.16 7.79
N VAL A 295 -10.28 4.87 7.00
CA VAL A 295 -10.55 6.25 6.61
C VAL A 295 -11.22 6.39 5.24
N LEU A 296 -11.43 5.28 4.53
CA LEU A 296 -12.05 5.23 3.20
C LEU A 296 -13.45 4.62 3.22
N PHE A 297 -13.71 3.72 4.16
CA PHE A 297 -14.97 2.99 4.26
C PHE A 297 -15.44 2.89 5.71
N ASP A 298 -16.76 2.92 5.91
CA ASP A 298 -17.36 2.66 7.21
C ASP A 298 -17.41 1.16 7.55
N GLU A 299 -17.95 0.85 8.73
CA GLU A 299 -18.12 -0.52 9.23
C GLU A 299 -19.05 -1.39 8.36
N ASN A 300 -19.90 -0.78 7.54
CA ASN A 300 -20.82 -1.44 6.60
C ASN A 300 -20.23 -1.52 5.17
N ASN A 301 -18.93 -1.24 5.03
CA ASN A 301 -18.20 -1.18 3.76
C ASN A 301 -18.72 -0.10 2.80
N GLN A 302 -19.45 0.90 3.29
CA GLN A 302 -19.87 2.04 2.49
C GLN A 302 -18.74 3.06 2.40
N ALA A 303 -18.48 3.55 1.19
CA ALA A 303 -17.44 4.52 0.95
C ALA A 303 -17.81 5.87 1.57
N TYR A 304 -16.86 6.49 2.28
CA TYR A 304 -17.03 7.88 2.72
C TYR A 304 -17.06 8.85 1.52
N PRO A 305 -17.67 10.05 1.65
CA PRO A 305 -17.87 10.96 0.52
C PRO A 305 -16.59 11.38 -0.24
N TRP A 306 -15.43 11.38 0.42
CA TRP A 306 -14.15 11.71 -0.20
C TRP A 306 -13.46 10.54 -0.92
N THR A 307 -13.90 9.30 -0.70
CA THR A 307 -13.27 8.11 -1.28
C THR A 307 -13.29 8.14 -2.80
N LYS A 308 -14.41 8.59 -3.40
CA LYS A 308 -14.47 8.76 -4.86
C LYS A 308 -13.53 9.87 -5.36
N ALA A 309 -13.40 10.97 -4.62
CA ALA A 309 -12.49 12.05 -4.98
C ALA A 309 -11.03 11.58 -4.99
N LEU A 310 -10.64 10.76 -4.01
CA LEU A 310 -9.31 10.13 -3.95
C LEU A 310 -9.09 9.17 -5.12
N GLN A 311 -10.08 8.32 -5.42
CA GLN A 311 -10.00 7.32 -6.48
C GLN A 311 -9.78 7.94 -7.88
N THR A 312 -10.29 9.16 -8.11
CA THR A 312 -10.24 9.83 -9.42
C THR A 312 -9.09 10.83 -9.57
N ARG A 313 -8.13 10.86 -8.64
CA ARG A 313 -6.97 11.76 -8.80
C ARG A 313 -6.16 11.40 -10.05
N PRO A 314 -5.70 12.40 -10.83
CA PRO A 314 -4.86 12.16 -12.02
C PRO A 314 -3.61 11.33 -11.72
N VAL A 315 -2.97 11.54 -10.58
CA VAL A 315 -1.83 10.74 -10.12
C VAL A 315 -2.12 10.15 -8.74
N VAL A 316 -2.07 8.82 -8.63
CA VAL A 316 -2.23 8.10 -7.36
C VAL A 316 -0.95 7.34 -7.08
N ILE A 317 -0.33 7.65 -5.94
CA ILE A 317 0.91 7.01 -5.48
C ILE A 317 0.58 6.18 -4.24
N GLY A 318 0.99 4.91 -4.24
CA GLY A 318 0.89 4.03 -3.10
C GLY A 318 2.24 3.45 -2.75
N SER A 319 2.62 3.44 -1.48
CA SER A 319 3.86 2.87 -0.99
C SER A 319 3.57 1.74 0.01
N GLY A 320 4.08 0.53 -0.25
CA GLY A 320 3.85 -0.65 0.58
C GLY A 320 2.36 -0.92 0.84
N ALA A 321 1.87 -0.73 2.06
CA ALA A 321 0.43 -0.83 2.35
C ALA A 321 -0.44 0.14 1.52
N GLY A 322 0.05 1.36 1.27
CA GLY A 322 -0.59 2.33 0.40
C GLY A 322 -0.69 1.87 -1.06
N ALA A 323 0.19 0.98 -1.52
CA ALA A 323 0.06 0.32 -2.83
C ALA A 323 -0.95 -0.84 -2.77
N ALA A 324 -0.89 -1.67 -1.73
CA ALA A 324 -1.78 -2.82 -1.57
C ALA A 324 -3.26 -2.42 -1.51
N ILE A 325 -3.59 -1.33 -0.80
CA ILE A 325 -4.97 -0.81 -0.65
C ILE A 325 -5.55 -0.27 -1.97
N GLN A 326 -4.75 -0.12 -3.03
CA GLN A 326 -5.27 0.28 -4.35
C GLN A 326 -6.06 -0.84 -5.03
N SER A 327 -5.84 -2.10 -4.63
CA SER A 327 -6.59 -3.26 -5.10
C SER A 327 -8.06 -3.16 -4.68
N GLY A 328 -8.99 -3.38 -5.60
CA GLY A 328 -10.40 -3.38 -5.26
C GLY A 328 -11.31 -3.34 -6.48
N GLY A 329 -12.61 -3.21 -6.23
CA GLY A 329 -13.61 -3.20 -7.30
C GLY A 329 -13.84 -4.59 -7.87
N LYS A 330 -14.04 -4.68 -9.18
CA LYS A 330 -14.42 -5.93 -9.86
C LYS A 330 -13.68 -6.06 -11.20
N ASN A 331 -13.24 -7.27 -11.51
CA ASN A 331 -12.73 -7.69 -12.82
C ASN A 331 -13.57 -8.86 -13.37
N THR A 332 -13.12 -9.51 -14.45
CA THR A 332 -13.80 -10.69 -15.02
C THR A 332 -13.91 -11.88 -14.05
N SER A 333 -13.11 -11.91 -12.98
CA SER A 333 -13.09 -12.96 -11.95
C SER A 333 -13.88 -12.59 -10.68
N GLY A 334 -14.60 -11.47 -10.68
CA GLY A 334 -15.41 -11.04 -9.54
C GLY A 334 -14.74 -9.95 -8.69
N ASN A 335 -15.14 -9.86 -7.43
CA ASN A 335 -14.68 -8.80 -6.52
C ASN A 335 -13.22 -9.01 -6.13
N ILE A 336 -12.41 -7.95 -6.23
CA ILE A 336 -11.00 -8.00 -5.90
C ILE A 336 -10.81 -7.68 -4.42
N ALA A 337 -10.34 -8.66 -3.67
CA ALA A 337 -9.99 -8.48 -2.26
C ALA A 337 -8.66 -7.72 -2.10
N THR A 338 -8.39 -7.27 -0.87
CA THR A 338 -7.06 -6.77 -0.45
C THR A 338 -6.43 -7.76 0.51
N ILE A 339 -5.12 -7.98 0.40
CA ILE A 339 -4.36 -8.79 1.37
C ILE A 339 -4.03 -7.88 2.56
N THR A 340 -4.37 -8.32 3.77
CA THR A 340 -4.22 -7.53 5.01
C THR A 340 -3.02 -8.00 5.83
N LYS A 341 -2.79 -9.33 5.94
CA LYS A 341 -1.71 -9.90 6.74
C LYS A 341 -1.37 -11.34 6.33
N GLY A 342 -0.44 -11.95 7.08
CA GLY A 342 -0.04 -13.35 6.94
C GLY A 342 1.31 -13.53 6.23
N SER A 343 1.86 -14.72 6.33
CA SER A 343 3.08 -15.15 5.61
C SER A 343 2.72 -16.27 4.64
N SER A 344 3.62 -16.62 3.73
CA SER A 344 3.39 -17.76 2.84
C SER A 344 3.23 -19.08 3.60
N LEU A 345 4.02 -19.31 4.67
CA LEU A 345 3.89 -20.53 5.46
C LEU A 345 2.55 -20.59 6.19
N LEU A 346 2.16 -19.47 6.82
CA LEU A 346 0.85 -19.37 7.47
C LEU A 346 -0.28 -19.56 6.44
N ALA A 347 -0.18 -18.99 5.25
CA ALA A 347 -1.20 -19.15 4.21
C ALA A 347 -1.38 -20.61 3.78
N LEU A 348 -0.28 -21.34 3.59
CA LEU A 348 -0.30 -22.75 3.21
C LEU A 348 -0.81 -23.68 4.32
N GLN A 349 -0.58 -23.30 5.58
CA GLN A 349 -1.03 -24.06 6.76
C GLN A 349 -2.45 -23.67 7.20
N ALA A 350 -2.89 -22.46 6.87
CA ALA A 350 -4.17 -21.92 7.31
C ALA A 350 -5.32 -22.66 6.66
N ASP A 351 -6.25 -23.10 7.50
CA ASP A 351 -7.49 -23.72 7.05
C ASP A 351 -8.24 -22.81 6.07
N ILE A 352 -9.04 -23.41 5.19
CA ILE A 352 -9.72 -22.73 4.08
C ILE A 352 -10.59 -21.56 4.58
N ASN A 353 -11.04 -21.62 5.84
CA ASN A 353 -11.93 -20.64 6.48
C ASN A 353 -11.24 -19.47 7.20
N ASP A 354 -9.91 -19.41 7.28
CA ASP A 354 -9.23 -18.25 7.87
C ASP A 354 -9.29 -17.03 6.94
N SER A 355 -10.32 -16.20 7.15
CA SER A 355 -10.55 -14.95 6.42
C SER A 355 -9.71 -13.79 6.92
N SER A 356 -8.88 -13.98 7.96
CA SER A 356 -8.12 -12.88 8.56
C SER A 356 -7.00 -12.35 7.66
N MET A 357 -6.61 -13.10 6.62
CA MET A 357 -5.54 -12.74 5.68
C MET A 357 -5.94 -11.71 4.62
N PHE A 358 -7.24 -11.52 4.36
CA PHE A 358 -7.72 -10.65 3.30
C PHE A 358 -9.07 -10.01 3.62
N ASN A 359 -9.34 -8.87 2.99
CA ASN A 359 -10.63 -8.20 3.06
C ASN A 359 -11.35 -8.29 1.70
N LEU A 360 -12.44 -9.06 1.66
CA LEU A 360 -13.25 -9.31 0.45
C LEU A 360 -13.93 -8.06 -0.11
N ALA A 361 -14.15 -7.03 0.71
CA ALA A 361 -14.71 -5.78 0.24
C ALA A 361 -13.70 -4.93 -0.55
N GLY A 362 -12.41 -5.31 -0.54
CA GLY A 362 -11.36 -4.61 -1.27
C GLY A 362 -11.00 -3.25 -0.66
N GLY A 363 -10.18 -2.50 -1.38
CA GLY A 363 -9.70 -1.16 -1.03
C GLY A 363 -10.22 -0.09 -1.98
N LEU A 364 -9.38 0.91 -2.29
CA LEU A 364 -9.75 2.11 -3.05
C LEU A 364 -10.15 1.85 -4.50
N ALA A 365 -9.79 0.68 -5.05
CA ALA A 365 -10.14 0.25 -6.40
C ALA A 365 -9.65 1.20 -7.52
N THR A 366 -8.47 1.79 -7.36
CA THR A 366 -7.77 2.46 -8.48
C THR A 366 -7.05 1.44 -9.37
N PHE A 367 -6.63 0.32 -8.78
CA PHE A 367 -6.12 -0.86 -9.47
C PHE A 367 -7.14 -1.99 -9.42
N ASN A 368 -7.83 -2.21 -10.53
CA ASN A 368 -8.89 -3.21 -10.69
C ASN A 368 -8.48 -4.40 -11.57
N TYR A 369 -7.18 -4.61 -11.79
CA TYR A 369 -6.69 -5.73 -12.60
C TYR A 369 -6.53 -7.01 -11.78
N GLY A 370 -6.25 -6.91 -10.48
CA GLY A 370 -6.01 -8.04 -9.60
C GLY A 370 -5.58 -7.59 -8.21
N MET A 371 -5.19 -8.54 -7.38
CA MET A 371 -4.68 -8.25 -6.03
C MET A 371 -3.24 -7.75 -6.10
N ILE A 372 -2.90 -6.78 -5.24
CA ILE A 372 -1.54 -6.31 -5.05
C ILE A 372 -1.00 -6.84 -3.72
N ASP A 373 0.23 -7.35 -3.78
CA ASP A 373 1.06 -7.69 -2.64
C ASP A 373 2.39 -6.90 -2.74
N THR A 374 3.00 -6.57 -1.60
CA THR A 374 4.19 -5.73 -1.45
C THR A 374 5.24 -6.38 -0.56
N HIS A 375 6.44 -5.82 -0.49
CA HIS A 375 7.62 -6.42 0.15
C HIS A 375 7.83 -7.88 -0.31
N PHE A 376 7.58 -8.11 -1.61
CA PHE A 376 7.00 -9.37 -2.04
C PHE A 376 7.99 -10.53 -1.96
N SER A 377 9.06 -10.48 -2.74
CA SER A 377 10.07 -11.53 -2.73
C SER A 377 10.91 -11.49 -1.45
N GLU A 378 11.19 -10.30 -0.91
CA GLU A 378 11.96 -10.09 0.32
C GLU A 378 11.33 -10.82 1.53
N GLN A 379 9.99 -10.81 1.60
CA GLN A 379 9.24 -11.51 2.64
C GLN A 379 8.67 -12.86 2.19
N ASN A 380 9.15 -13.39 1.06
CA ASN A 380 8.79 -14.71 0.53
C ASN A 380 7.27 -14.88 0.30
N ARG A 381 6.57 -13.85 -0.16
CA ARG A 381 5.09 -13.77 -0.20
C ARG A 381 4.42 -14.40 -1.44
N THR A 382 5.18 -15.10 -2.30
CA THR A 382 4.62 -15.77 -3.49
C THR A 382 3.47 -16.71 -3.16
N LEU A 383 3.65 -17.61 -2.20
CA LEU A 383 2.61 -18.59 -1.87
C LEU A 383 1.48 -17.98 -1.05
N ARG A 384 1.73 -16.90 -0.28
CA ARG A 384 0.67 -16.09 0.31
C ARG A 384 -0.28 -15.56 -0.76
N LEU A 385 0.24 -14.89 -1.78
CA LEU A 385 -0.56 -14.37 -2.87
C LEU A 385 -1.28 -15.50 -3.62
N ALA A 386 -0.57 -16.58 -3.95
CA ALA A 386 -1.13 -17.75 -4.62
C ALA A 386 -2.32 -18.36 -3.87
N THR A 387 -2.18 -18.57 -2.56
CA THR A 387 -3.26 -19.09 -1.70
C THR A 387 -4.45 -18.14 -1.61
N VAL A 388 -4.22 -16.82 -1.50
CA VAL A 388 -5.33 -15.86 -1.44
C VAL A 388 -6.09 -15.81 -2.77
N LEU A 389 -5.41 -15.90 -3.91
CA LEU A 389 -6.06 -15.99 -5.22
C LEU A 389 -7.03 -17.18 -5.27
N ASP A 390 -6.58 -18.36 -4.85
CA ASP A 390 -7.42 -19.55 -4.83
C ASP A 390 -8.60 -19.42 -3.85
N LYS A 391 -8.36 -18.94 -2.62
CA LYS A 391 -9.41 -18.77 -1.60
C LYS A 391 -10.50 -17.78 -2.01
N THR A 392 -10.14 -16.76 -2.77
CA THR A 392 -11.07 -15.71 -3.23
C THR A 392 -11.61 -15.94 -4.63
N GLN A 393 -11.18 -17.02 -5.30
CA GLN A 393 -11.46 -17.31 -6.72
C GLN A 393 -11.02 -16.19 -7.66
N GLN A 394 -10.09 -15.34 -7.23
CA GLN A 394 -9.48 -14.33 -8.07
C GLN A 394 -8.40 -14.96 -8.95
N LYS A 395 -8.26 -14.42 -10.16
CA LYS A 395 -7.36 -15.00 -11.15
C LYS A 395 -5.99 -14.34 -11.17
N PHE A 396 -5.91 -13.06 -10.80
CA PHE A 396 -4.73 -12.24 -11.06
C PHE A 396 -4.16 -11.64 -9.78
N GLY A 397 -2.86 -11.82 -9.58
CA GLY A 397 -2.11 -11.24 -8.48
C GLY A 397 -0.80 -10.63 -8.94
N PHE A 398 -0.42 -9.52 -8.30
CA PHE A 398 0.78 -8.74 -8.59
C PHE A 398 1.58 -8.54 -7.31
N GLY A 399 2.76 -9.13 -7.23
CA GLY A 399 3.69 -8.99 -6.12
C GLY A 399 4.81 -8.02 -6.48
N ILE A 400 4.89 -6.89 -5.77
CA ILE A 400 5.87 -5.83 -6.06
C ILE A 400 7.02 -5.94 -5.06
N ASP A 401 8.23 -6.14 -5.55
CA ASP A 401 9.44 -6.22 -4.73
C ASP A 401 9.81 -4.86 -4.10
N GLU A 402 10.63 -4.88 -3.05
CA GLU A 402 11.13 -3.65 -2.42
C GLU A 402 11.93 -2.76 -3.39
N ALA A 403 11.94 -1.45 -3.13
CA ALA A 403 12.57 -0.42 -3.97
C ALA A 403 12.20 -0.52 -5.47
N THR A 404 11.01 -1.03 -5.76
CA THR A 404 10.48 -1.26 -7.12
C THR A 404 9.07 -0.71 -7.19
N ALA A 405 8.67 -0.19 -8.35
CA ALA A 405 7.31 0.27 -8.61
C ALA A 405 6.72 -0.37 -9.86
N LEU A 406 5.47 -0.82 -9.74
CA LEU A 406 4.60 -1.07 -10.87
C LEU A 406 3.86 0.23 -11.21
N VAL A 407 4.11 0.76 -12.39
CA VAL A 407 3.43 1.94 -12.91
C VAL A 407 2.36 1.49 -13.88
N VAL A 408 1.14 2.00 -13.71
CA VAL A 408 0.04 1.85 -14.66
C VAL A 408 -0.30 3.22 -15.21
N ILE A 409 -0.26 3.37 -16.53
CA ILE A 409 -0.71 4.58 -17.21
C ILE A 409 -2.00 4.23 -17.94
N LYS A 410 -3.09 4.89 -17.55
CA LYS A 410 -4.39 4.81 -18.22
C LYS A 410 -4.61 6.04 -19.06
N SER A 411 -5.02 5.85 -20.31
CA SER A 411 -5.25 6.94 -21.26
C SER A 411 -6.29 6.57 -22.30
N SER A 412 -6.84 7.56 -23.00
CA SER A 412 -7.72 7.33 -24.16
C SER A 412 -7.06 6.56 -25.30
N THR A 413 -5.72 6.54 -25.35
CA THR A 413 -4.95 5.80 -26.37
C THR A 413 -4.62 4.36 -25.98
N GLY A 414 -4.99 3.95 -24.77
CA GLY A 414 -4.73 2.62 -24.23
C GLY A 414 -4.04 2.66 -22.87
N ASN A 415 -4.01 1.47 -22.25
CA ASN A 415 -3.45 1.24 -20.94
C ASN A 415 -2.11 0.51 -21.05
N LEU A 416 -1.16 0.88 -20.22
CA LEU A 416 0.20 0.37 -20.21
C LEU A 416 0.65 0.11 -18.78
N MET A 417 1.39 -0.99 -18.57
CA MET A 417 2.14 -1.23 -17.35
C MET A 417 3.64 -1.16 -17.59
N THR A 418 4.40 -0.57 -16.67
CA THR A 418 5.87 -0.62 -16.69
C THR A 418 6.43 -0.81 -15.30
N VAL A 419 7.56 -1.51 -15.20
CA VAL A 419 8.28 -1.73 -13.95
C VAL A 419 9.49 -0.81 -13.90
N ILE A 420 9.65 -0.08 -12.80
CA ILE A 420 10.80 0.79 -12.54
C ILE A 420 11.37 0.52 -11.14
N GLY A 421 12.62 0.92 -10.88
CA GLY A 421 13.28 0.72 -9.59
C GLY A 421 14.36 -0.37 -9.65
N LYS A 422 14.53 -1.13 -8.56
CA LYS A 422 15.70 -1.97 -8.30
C LYS A 422 15.54 -3.44 -8.71
N SER A 423 14.36 -4.01 -8.51
CA SER A 423 14.11 -5.46 -8.61
C SER A 423 13.06 -5.74 -9.68
N GLY A 424 11.90 -6.29 -9.32
CA GLY A 424 10.87 -6.64 -10.29
C GLY A 424 9.48 -6.82 -9.67
N VAL A 425 8.55 -7.21 -10.54
CA VAL A 425 7.16 -7.51 -10.21
C VAL A 425 6.88 -8.95 -10.58
N VAL A 426 6.35 -9.72 -9.64
CA VAL A 426 5.79 -11.03 -9.90
C VAL A 426 4.35 -10.89 -10.34
N TYR A 427 3.98 -11.55 -11.43
CA TYR A 427 2.60 -11.70 -11.85
C TYR A 427 2.21 -13.17 -11.75
N LEU A 428 1.16 -13.44 -10.97
CA LEU A 428 0.55 -14.75 -10.82
C LEU A 428 -0.80 -14.78 -11.52
N LYS A 429 -1.02 -15.79 -12.34
CA LYS A 429 -2.32 -16.13 -12.91
C LYS A 429 -2.75 -17.50 -12.42
N ALA A 430 -3.77 -17.55 -11.55
CA ALA A 430 -4.31 -18.80 -11.04
C ALA A 430 -4.95 -19.64 -12.17
N LYS A 431 -4.67 -20.94 -12.16
CA LYS A 431 -5.27 -21.95 -13.05
C LYS A 431 -6.23 -22.88 -12.30
N GLY A 432 -6.32 -22.75 -10.97
CA GLY A 432 -7.06 -23.64 -10.09
C GLY A 432 -6.21 -24.83 -9.63
N ASN A 433 -6.69 -25.52 -8.59
CA ASN A 433 -6.04 -26.70 -8.01
C ASN A 433 -4.56 -26.49 -7.62
N GLN A 434 -4.20 -25.31 -7.08
CA GLN A 434 -2.82 -24.98 -6.69
C GLN A 434 -1.83 -24.93 -7.86
N HIS A 435 -2.32 -24.68 -9.08
CA HIS A 435 -1.52 -24.39 -10.27
C HIS A 435 -1.61 -22.92 -10.65
N TYR A 436 -0.47 -22.33 -11.03
CA TYR A 436 -0.35 -20.93 -11.40
C TYR A 436 0.62 -20.75 -12.56
N ASN A 437 0.31 -19.82 -13.46
CA ASN A 437 1.34 -19.25 -14.32
C ASN A 437 2.07 -18.15 -13.55
N TYR A 438 3.37 -18.34 -13.37
CA TYR A 438 4.29 -17.44 -12.72
C TYR A 438 5.06 -16.64 -13.77
N SER A 439 5.04 -15.32 -13.67
CA SER A 439 5.91 -14.44 -14.45
C SER A 439 6.68 -13.51 -13.53
N TYR A 440 7.93 -13.22 -13.86
CA TYR A 440 8.75 -12.21 -13.20
C TYR A 440 9.12 -11.12 -14.21
N TRP A 441 8.78 -9.88 -13.89
CA TRP A 441 9.02 -8.70 -14.72
C TRP A 441 10.03 -7.79 -14.03
N PRO A 442 11.31 -7.82 -14.44
CA PRO A 442 12.35 -6.97 -13.86
C PRO A 442 12.14 -5.50 -14.22
N ALA A 443 12.79 -4.60 -13.49
CA ALA A 443 12.85 -3.17 -13.80
C ALA A 443 13.27 -2.92 -15.26
N GLY A 444 12.58 -1.99 -15.92
CA GLY A 444 12.69 -1.73 -17.36
C GLY A 444 11.69 -2.53 -18.21
N SER A 445 10.95 -3.47 -17.63
CA SER A 445 9.90 -4.20 -18.35
C SER A 445 8.70 -3.31 -18.66
N VAL A 446 8.27 -3.31 -19.92
CA VAL A 446 7.00 -2.78 -20.42
C VAL A 446 6.05 -3.94 -20.68
N ILE A 447 4.83 -3.86 -20.18
CA ILE A 447 3.80 -4.90 -20.19
C ILE A 447 2.59 -4.37 -20.97
N ASP A 448 2.18 -5.14 -21.97
CA ASP A 448 0.98 -4.90 -22.75
C ASP A 448 -0.24 -5.44 -22.00
N ILE A 449 -1.33 -4.66 -22.02
CA ILE A 449 -2.60 -5.00 -21.38
C ILE A 449 -3.65 -5.18 -22.48
N ALA A 450 -4.16 -6.40 -22.64
CA ALA A 450 -5.23 -6.70 -23.60
C ALA A 450 -6.24 -7.67 -22.99
N ASN A 451 -7.51 -7.25 -22.86
CA ASN A 451 -8.59 -8.08 -22.30
C ASN A 451 -8.23 -8.75 -20.95
N GLU A 452 -7.66 -7.97 -20.02
CA GLU A 452 -7.15 -8.48 -18.72
C GLU A 452 -6.09 -9.59 -18.85
N ASN A 453 -5.42 -9.68 -20.00
CA ASN A 453 -4.19 -10.43 -20.16
C ASN A 453 -3.00 -9.49 -20.11
N PHE A 454 -1.97 -9.89 -19.37
CA PHE A 454 -0.77 -9.10 -19.11
C PHE A 454 0.44 -9.87 -19.66
N THR A 455 1.09 -9.30 -20.67
CA THR A 455 2.20 -9.96 -21.36
C THR A 455 3.37 -9.01 -21.52
N LEU A 456 4.59 -9.54 -21.40
CA LEU A 456 5.79 -8.78 -21.67
C LEU A 456 5.76 -8.27 -23.12
N SER A 457 5.84 -6.95 -23.29
CA SER A 457 5.66 -6.32 -24.60
C SER A 457 6.79 -6.66 -25.58
N GLN A 458 6.49 -6.58 -26.87
CA GLN A 458 7.52 -6.75 -27.90
C GLN A 458 8.63 -5.69 -27.79
N ARG A 459 8.33 -4.51 -27.24
CA ARG A 459 9.33 -3.46 -26.95
C ARG A 459 10.36 -3.92 -25.94
N SER A 460 9.94 -4.61 -24.88
CA SER A 460 10.84 -5.20 -23.88
C SER A 460 11.66 -6.33 -24.50
N ILE A 461 11.01 -7.22 -25.24
CA ILE A 461 11.64 -8.39 -25.86
C ILE A 461 12.70 -7.97 -26.88
N ASN A 462 12.40 -7.01 -27.76
CA ASN A 462 13.34 -6.53 -28.78
C ASN A 462 14.56 -5.82 -28.20
N LYS A 463 14.45 -5.29 -26.97
CA LYS A 463 15.56 -4.64 -26.25
C LYS A 463 16.29 -5.58 -25.30
N ALA A 464 15.86 -6.84 -25.20
CA ALA A 464 16.49 -7.81 -24.33
C ALA A 464 17.95 -8.05 -24.75
N LEU A 465 18.81 -8.18 -23.75
CA LEU A 465 20.21 -8.53 -23.90
C LEU A 465 20.32 -9.99 -24.35
N ALA A 466 21.42 -10.32 -25.05
CA ALA A 466 21.71 -11.69 -25.44
C ALA A 466 21.71 -12.64 -24.24
N SER A 467 21.41 -13.92 -24.46
CA SER A 467 21.55 -14.94 -23.42
C SER A 467 23.01 -15.05 -22.99
N ILE A 468 23.23 -15.43 -21.73
CA ILE A 468 24.55 -15.73 -21.19
C ILE A 468 24.66 -17.24 -20.96
N LYS A 469 25.84 -17.80 -21.18
CA LYS A 469 26.11 -19.22 -20.90
C LYS A 469 26.49 -19.36 -19.44
N ILE A 470 25.60 -19.96 -18.64
CA ILE A 470 25.84 -20.30 -17.24
C ILE A 470 25.61 -21.81 -17.09
N PRO A 471 26.33 -22.50 -16.18
CA PRO A 471 26.09 -23.92 -15.91
C PRO A 471 24.63 -24.20 -15.56
N ALA A 472 24.17 -25.40 -15.90
CA ALA A 472 22.86 -25.90 -15.47
C ALA A 472 22.76 -25.92 -13.94
N LEU A 473 21.54 -25.80 -13.42
CA LEU A 473 21.34 -25.91 -11.98
C LEU A 473 21.62 -27.34 -11.51
N PRO A 474 22.12 -27.51 -10.27
CA PRO A 474 22.28 -28.85 -9.71
C PRO A 474 20.93 -29.57 -9.69
N LEU A 475 20.93 -30.86 -10.04
CA LEU A 475 19.77 -31.75 -9.93
C LEU A 475 19.49 -32.07 -8.46
N GLN A 476 19.08 -31.06 -7.71
CA GLN A 476 18.81 -31.12 -6.28
C GLN A 476 17.52 -30.35 -5.97
N ARG A 477 16.88 -30.78 -4.89
CA ARG A 477 15.73 -30.07 -4.36
C ARG A 477 16.20 -28.88 -3.52
N PHE A 478 15.72 -27.69 -3.85
CA PHE A 478 16.08 -26.46 -3.13
C PHE A 478 15.26 -26.32 -1.84
N GLY A 479 15.86 -26.66 -0.69
CA GLY A 479 15.22 -26.61 0.62
C GLY A 479 15.09 -25.22 1.25
N SER A 480 14.15 -25.09 2.19
CA SER A 480 13.79 -23.85 2.87
C SER A 480 13.53 -22.70 1.90
N ILE A 481 12.79 -22.98 0.82
CA ILE A 481 12.64 -22.04 -0.31
C ILE A 481 11.96 -20.72 0.07
N LEU A 482 11.20 -20.69 1.16
CA LEU A 482 10.51 -19.50 1.67
C LEU A 482 11.35 -18.73 2.70
N THR A 483 12.68 -18.74 2.55
CA THR A 483 13.62 -17.97 3.39
C THR A 483 14.51 -17.08 2.54
N ASN A 484 14.86 -15.88 3.03
CA ASN A 484 15.84 -14.97 2.42
C ASN A 484 15.67 -14.73 0.90
N ALA A 485 14.43 -14.61 0.42
CA ALA A 485 14.09 -14.44 -1.00
C ALA A 485 14.66 -15.53 -1.92
N LYS A 486 14.91 -16.75 -1.41
CA LYS A 486 15.48 -17.85 -2.19
C LYS A 486 14.66 -18.21 -3.42
N LEU A 487 13.32 -18.11 -3.35
CA LEU A 487 12.47 -18.34 -4.52
C LEU A 487 12.80 -17.38 -5.67
N ARG A 488 12.97 -16.07 -5.39
CA ARG A 488 13.38 -15.11 -6.43
C ARG A 488 14.75 -15.46 -6.99
N SER A 489 15.71 -15.80 -6.12
CA SER A 489 17.05 -16.23 -6.56
C SER A 489 16.99 -17.46 -7.45
N LEU A 490 16.16 -18.46 -7.11
CA LEU A 490 15.95 -19.66 -7.92
C LEU A 490 15.35 -19.32 -9.28
N ILE A 491 14.30 -18.50 -9.31
CA ILE A 491 13.68 -18.00 -10.56
C ILE A 491 14.73 -17.32 -11.44
N GLN A 492 15.52 -16.39 -10.89
CA GLN A 492 16.57 -15.72 -11.66
C GLN A 492 17.63 -16.69 -12.17
N ALA A 493 18.02 -17.66 -11.34
CA ALA A 493 18.97 -18.70 -11.76
C ALA A 493 18.40 -19.55 -12.91
N MET A 494 17.13 -19.97 -12.84
CA MET A 494 16.45 -20.69 -13.92
C MET A 494 16.41 -19.87 -15.22
N CYS A 495 16.10 -18.58 -15.14
CA CYS A 495 16.04 -17.70 -16.31
C CYS A 495 17.41 -17.60 -17.00
N LEU A 496 18.47 -17.47 -16.21
CA LEU A 496 19.83 -17.30 -16.69
C LEU A 496 20.46 -18.60 -17.21
N SER A 497 20.15 -19.75 -16.61
CA SER A 497 20.60 -21.07 -17.08
C SER A 497 19.68 -21.69 -18.13
N GLN A 498 18.51 -21.08 -18.40
CA GLN A 498 17.43 -21.63 -19.22
C GLN A 498 16.94 -23.00 -18.75
N GLU A 499 16.88 -23.18 -17.44
CA GLU A 499 16.46 -24.42 -16.80
C GLU A 499 15.04 -24.82 -17.24
N GLN A 500 14.84 -26.10 -17.54
CA GLN A 500 13.55 -26.61 -17.99
C GLN A 500 12.60 -26.92 -16.84
N SER A 501 13.15 -27.35 -15.70
CA SER A 501 12.37 -27.63 -14.51
C SER A 501 13.23 -27.61 -13.26
N THR A 502 12.65 -27.24 -12.13
CA THR A 502 13.27 -27.42 -10.82
C THR A 502 12.21 -27.71 -9.76
N VAL A 503 12.65 -28.29 -8.66
CA VAL A 503 11.79 -28.59 -7.52
C VAL A 503 12.38 -27.90 -6.29
N ALA A 504 11.54 -27.15 -5.60
CA ALA A 504 11.88 -26.53 -4.33
C ALA A 504 10.97 -27.04 -3.21
N GLN A 505 11.39 -26.85 -1.96
CA GLN A 505 10.66 -27.34 -0.81
C GLN A 505 10.71 -26.37 0.37
N GLN A 506 9.59 -26.28 1.07
CA GLN A 506 9.46 -25.68 2.39
C GLN A 506 8.68 -26.64 3.28
N ASP A 507 9.30 -27.18 4.33
CA ASP A 507 8.67 -28.13 5.24
C ASP A 507 7.97 -29.27 4.47
N GLN A 508 6.65 -29.44 4.61
CA GLN A 508 5.87 -30.41 3.83
C GLN A 508 5.49 -30.01 2.41
N PHE A 509 5.70 -28.76 2.03
CA PHE A 509 5.26 -28.21 0.77
C PHE A 509 6.34 -28.34 -0.31
N ILE A 510 5.96 -28.84 -1.46
CA ILE A 510 6.77 -28.97 -2.66
C ILE A 510 6.29 -27.93 -3.68
N LEU A 511 7.22 -27.18 -4.24
CA LEU A 511 6.99 -26.26 -5.34
C LEU A 511 7.64 -26.85 -6.59
N SER A 512 6.83 -27.26 -7.55
CA SER A 512 7.30 -27.71 -8.85
C SER A 512 7.26 -26.53 -9.82
N LEU A 513 8.41 -26.19 -10.39
CA LEU A 513 8.56 -25.12 -11.37
C LEU A 513 8.94 -25.75 -12.72
N SER A 514 8.13 -25.56 -13.75
CA SER A 514 8.38 -26.19 -15.05
C SER A 514 8.04 -25.29 -16.24
N VAL A 515 8.85 -25.39 -17.29
CA VAL A 515 8.64 -24.74 -18.57
C VAL A 515 7.40 -25.31 -19.27
N GLN A 516 6.56 -24.42 -19.79
CA GLN A 516 5.45 -24.69 -20.69
C GLN A 516 5.83 -24.28 -22.12
N ALA A 517 5.01 -24.67 -23.11
CA ALA A 517 5.22 -24.33 -24.51
C ALA A 517 5.32 -22.81 -24.78
N ASN A 518 4.70 -21.98 -23.93
CA ASN A 518 4.72 -20.52 -24.01
C ASN A 518 5.61 -19.86 -22.95
N THR A 519 6.42 -20.62 -22.23
CA THR A 519 7.40 -20.05 -21.30
C THR A 519 8.52 -19.40 -22.10
N ALA A 520 8.92 -18.20 -21.68
CA ALA A 520 9.99 -17.45 -22.34
C ALA A 520 10.90 -16.78 -21.31
N TYR A 521 12.19 -16.73 -21.64
CA TYR A 521 13.24 -16.11 -20.84
C TYR A 521 13.86 -14.93 -21.59
N HIS A 522 13.89 -13.76 -20.97
CA HIS A 522 14.43 -12.54 -21.58
C HIS A 522 15.27 -11.76 -20.58
N ARG A 523 16.55 -11.53 -20.89
CA ARG A 523 17.43 -10.73 -20.04
C ARG A 523 17.20 -9.24 -20.31
N ILE A 524 16.38 -8.58 -19.49
CA ILE A 524 15.92 -7.20 -19.71
C ILE A 524 17.01 -6.17 -19.37
N ASN A 525 17.77 -6.42 -18.31
CA ASN A 525 18.86 -5.54 -17.91
C ASN A 525 20.05 -6.36 -17.35
N LYS A 526 21.10 -5.68 -16.85
CA LYS A 526 22.33 -6.31 -16.34
C LYS A 526 22.31 -6.56 -14.83
N ASP A 527 21.27 -6.11 -14.14
CA ASP A 527 21.18 -6.20 -12.69
C ASP A 527 20.95 -7.64 -12.25
N GLN A 528 21.20 -7.93 -10.97
CA GLN A 528 21.11 -9.27 -10.39
C GLN A 528 19.75 -9.94 -10.64
N TYR A 529 18.68 -9.15 -10.64
CA TYR A 529 17.32 -9.61 -10.87
C TYR A 529 16.79 -9.16 -12.24
N GLY A 530 17.68 -8.96 -13.21
CA GLY A 530 17.37 -8.40 -14.52
C GLY A 530 16.76 -9.37 -15.54
N CYS A 531 16.48 -10.61 -15.17
CA CYS A 531 15.99 -11.65 -16.09
C CYS A 531 14.49 -11.84 -15.94
N ALA A 532 13.74 -11.60 -17.02
CA ALA A 532 12.31 -11.81 -17.10
C ALA A 532 11.98 -13.27 -17.43
N ILE A 533 11.01 -13.82 -16.71
CA ILE A 533 10.37 -15.09 -17.03
C ILE A 533 8.91 -14.83 -17.31
N SER A 534 8.38 -15.40 -18.40
CA SER A 534 6.95 -15.36 -18.71
C SER A 534 6.38 -16.77 -18.67
N HIS A 535 5.19 -16.93 -18.07
CA HIS A 535 4.41 -18.18 -18.11
C HIS A 535 5.13 -19.45 -17.62
N LEU A 536 5.95 -19.37 -16.56
CA LEU A 536 6.48 -20.56 -15.91
C LEU A 536 5.34 -21.25 -15.13
N GLU A 537 5.19 -22.57 -15.23
CA GLU A 537 4.24 -23.28 -14.37
C GLU A 537 4.80 -23.31 -12.95
N LEU A 538 3.97 -22.91 -11.98
CA LEU A 538 4.17 -23.16 -10.56
C LEU A 538 3.04 -24.06 -10.09
N ALA A 539 3.38 -25.26 -9.61
CA ALA A 539 2.46 -26.17 -8.94
C ALA A 539 2.90 -26.38 -7.49
N VAL A 540 1.96 -26.29 -6.56
CA VAL A 540 2.20 -26.53 -5.13
C VAL A 540 1.55 -27.85 -4.73
N SER A 541 2.27 -28.68 -3.99
CA SER A 541 1.75 -29.93 -3.43
C SER A 541 2.31 -30.20 -2.04
N THR A 542 1.75 -31.17 -1.34
CA THR A 542 2.30 -31.72 -0.09
C THR A 542 2.81 -33.13 -0.33
N PHE A 543 3.85 -33.56 0.40
CA PHE A 543 4.26 -34.95 0.40
C PHE A 543 3.33 -35.86 1.21
#